data_AF-A0A7S3BB05-F1
#
_entry.id   AF-A0A7S3BB05-F1
#
_cell.length_a   1.000
_cell.length_b   1.000
_cell.length_c   1.000
_cell.angle_alpha   90.00
_cell.angle_beta   90.00
_cell.angle_gamma   90.00
#
_symmetry.space_group_name_H-M   'P 1'
#
loop_
_entity.id
_entity.type
_entity.pdbx_description
1 polymer ?
#
loop_
_entity_poly.entity_id
_entity_poly.type
_entity_poly.pdbx_seq_one_letter_code
_entity_poly.pdbx_strand_id
1 'polypeptide(L)'
;RPGGRLFVHIFVHRLFAYHYTIEREDDWMSKYFFTGGTMPSDMLLSYFQRDLRLCSHWHVDGNHYAKTLLAWLHRMDNNRLRVMKVMRRCYYGGSKANAR
;
A
#
# COMPACT_ATOMS: atom_id res chain seq x y z
N ARG A 1 -20.15 -20.11 8.86
CA ARG A 1 -21.62 -19.97 8.98
C ARG A 1 -22.21 -20.06 7.58
N PRO A 2 -23.27 -20.86 7.34
CA PRO A 2 -23.98 -20.81 6.07
C PRO A 2 -24.43 -19.38 5.75
N GLY A 3 -24.29 -18.95 4.49
CA GLY A 3 -24.70 -17.62 4.02
C GLY A 3 -23.76 -16.45 4.36
N GLY A 4 -22.54 -16.71 4.86
CA GLY A 4 -21.54 -15.66 5.07
C GLY A 4 -21.12 -14.96 3.77
N ARG A 5 -20.71 -13.70 3.86
CA ARG A 5 -20.17 -12.93 2.73
C ARG A 5 -18.76 -12.44 3.05
N LEU A 6 -17.93 -12.34 2.01
CA LEU A 6 -16.60 -11.72 2.06
C LEU A 6 -16.70 -10.30 1.49
N PHE A 7 -16.07 -9.35 2.17
CA PHE A 7 -15.85 -8.00 1.65
C PHE A 7 -14.33 -7.78 1.52
N VAL A 8 -13.90 -7.30 0.36
CA VAL A 8 -12.49 -7.03 0.05
C VAL A 8 -12.37 -5.56 -0.36
N HIS A 9 -11.46 -4.83 0.30
CA HIS A 9 -11.08 -3.47 -0.07
C HIS A 9 -9.60 -3.46 -0.40
N ILE A 10 -9.26 -3.19 -1.66
CA ILE A 10 -7.89 -3.24 -2.19
C ILE A 10 -7.64 -2.03 -3.10
N PHE A 11 -6.38 -1.58 -3.15
CA PHE A 11 -5.94 -0.64 -4.17
C PHE A 11 -5.68 -1.40 -5.48
N VAL A 12 -6.14 -0.83 -6.58
CA VAL A 12 -6.02 -1.40 -7.92
C VAL A 12 -5.61 -0.35 -8.91
N HIS A 13 -5.00 -0.79 -10.01
CA HIS A 13 -4.93 0.01 -11.22
C HIS A 13 -6.18 -0.27 -12.07
N ARG A 14 -6.72 0.74 -12.75
CA ARG A 14 -8.02 0.64 -13.43
C ARG A 14 -8.07 -0.44 -14.52
N LEU A 15 -6.95 -0.68 -15.20
CA LEU A 15 -6.89 -1.55 -16.39
C LEU A 15 -5.88 -2.70 -16.23
N PHE A 16 -4.62 -2.36 -15.97
CA PHE A 16 -3.53 -3.31 -15.93
C PHE A 16 -3.34 -3.96 -14.57
N ALA A 17 -2.94 -5.24 -14.58
CA ALA A 17 -2.36 -5.93 -13.44
C ALA A 17 -0.88 -6.18 -13.74
N TYR A 18 0.00 -5.93 -12.78
CA TYR A 18 1.44 -6.13 -12.95
C TYR A 18 2.12 -6.40 -11.61
N HIS A 19 3.24 -7.11 -11.67
CA HIS A 19 4.10 -7.31 -10.50
C HIS A 19 4.96 -6.09 -10.27
N TYR A 20 5.27 -5.81 -9.00
CA TYR A 20 6.29 -4.84 -8.64
C TYR A 20 7.67 -5.47 -8.79
N THR A 21 8.27 -5.28 -9.97
CA THR A 21 9.59 -5.76 -10.36
C THR A 21 10.59 -4.60 -10.35
N ILE A 22 11.80 -4.81 -9.81
CA ILE A 22 12.86 -3.81 -9.89
C ILE A 22 13.53 -3.96 -11.26
N GLU A 23 13.00 -3.28 -12.26
CA GLU A 23 13.51 -3.36 -13.64
C GLU A 23 14.66 -2.39 -13.90
N ARG A 24 14.72 -1.30 -13.13
CA ARG A 24 15.70 -0.23 -13.26
C ARG A 24 16.15 0.26 -11.89
N GLU A 25 17.33 0.86 -11.82
CA GLU A 25 17.88 1.38 -10.56
C GLU A 25 17.03 2.50 -9.93
N ASP A 26 16.27 3.23 -10.76
CA ASP A 26 15.39 4.32 -10.36
C ASP A 26 13.97 3.87 -9.97
N ASP A 27 13.66 2.56 -10.03
CA ASP A 27 12.40 2.03 -9.53
C ASP A 27 12.38 1.93 -7.99
N TRP A 28 12.45 3.09 -7.37
CA TRP A 28 12.48 3.26 -5.92
C TRP A 28 11.19 2.77 -5.26
N MET A 29 10.04 2.91 -5.93
CA MET A 29 8.74 2.59 -5.34
C MET A 29 8.57 1.07 -5.23
N SER A 30 8.87 0.32 -6.30
CA SER A 30 8.92 -1.14 -6.25
C SER A 30 10.00 -1.63 -5.28
N LYS A 31 11.16 -0.95 -5.20
CA LYS A 31 12.30 -1.35 -4.36
C LYS A 31 12.10 -1.15 -2.86
N TYR A 32 11.39 -0.10 -2.43
CA TYR A 32 11.30 0.24 -1.00
C TYR A 32 9.90 0.05 -0.41
N PHE A 33 8.84 0.07 -1.21
CA PHE A 33 7.47 0.02 -0.69
C PHE A 33 6.72 -1.25 -1.06
N PHE A 34 6.90 -1.76 -2.29
CA PHE A 34 6.04 -2.82 -2.82
C PHE A 34 6.79 -4.07 -3.30
N THR A 35 8.02 -4.28 -2.86
CA THR A 35 8.89 -5.37 -3.34
C THR A 35 8.22 -6.73 -3.21
N GLY A 36 8.17 -7.48 -4.32
CA GLY A 36 7.55 -8.81 -4.38
C GLY A 36 6.01 -8.78 -4.36
N GLY A 37 5.40 -7.59 -4.40
CA GLY A 37 3.96 -7.42 -4.48
C GLY A 37 3.44 -7.42 -5.92
N THR A 38 2.13 -7.23 -6.03
CA THR A 38 1.41 -7.09 -7.29
C THR A 38 0.46 -5.90 -7.19
N MET A 39 0.41 -5.05 -8.20
CA MET A 39 -0.69 -4.13 -8.42
C MET A 39 -1.80 -4.89 -9.17
N PRO A 40 -2.96 -5.16 -8.53
CA PRO A 40 -4.07 -5.80 -9.21
C PRO A 40 -4.70 -4.87 -10.24
N SER A 41 -5.32 -5.46 -11.26
CA SER A 41 -6.32 -4.75 -12.05
C SER A 41 -7.66 -4.76 -11.33
N ASP A 42 -8.50 -3.79 -11.66
CA ASP A 42 -9.88 -3.69 -11.19
C ASP A 42 -10.68 -5.00 -11.32
N MET A 43 -10.53 -5.69 -12.45
CA MET A 43 -11.24 -6.92 -12.74
C MET A 43 -10.54 -8.19 -12.23
N LEU A 44 -9.34 -8.11 -11.64
CA LEU A 44 -8.51 -9.28 -11.37
C LEU A 44 -9.26 -10.37 -10.57
N LEU A 45 -9.97 -9.98 -9.50
CA LEU A 45 -10.68 -10.93 -8.64
C LEU A 45 -11.91 -11.56 -9.31
N SER A 46 -12.49 -10.92 -10.32
CA SER A 46 -13.66 -11.45 -11.04
C SER A 46 -13.35 -12.73 -11.83
N TYR A 47 -12.07 -12.98 -12.13
CA TYR A 47 -11.60 -14.19 -12.80
C TYR A 47 -11.50 -15.41 -11.87
N PHE A 48 -11.56 -15.22 -10.55
CA PHE A 48 -11.34 -16.29 -9.55
C PHE A 48 -12.62 -16.66 -8.79
N GLN A 49 -13.61 -17.20 -9.49
CA GLN A 49 -14.94 -17.47 -8.92
C GLN A 49 -15.27 -18.94 -8.65
N ARG A 50 -14.25 -19.79 -8.47
CA ARG A 50 -14.45 -21.23 -8.17
C ARG A 50 -15.16 -21.44 -6.82
N ASP A 51 -14.66 -20.77 -5.78
CA ASP A 51 -15.07 -21.00 -4.39
C ASP A 51 -15.97 -19.87 -3.85
N LEU A 52 -15.85 -18.67 -4.41
CA LEU A 52 -16.66 -17.49 -4.07
C LEU A 52 -17.22 -16.88 -5.35
N ARG A 53 -18.43 -16.31 -5.29
CA ARG A 53 -19.03 -15.58 -6.42
C ARG A 53 -19.11 -14.10 -6.10
N LEU A 54 -18.76 -13.26 -7.09
CA LEU A 54 -18.81 -11.82 -6.97
C LEU A 54 -20.28 -11.38 -6.91
N CYS A 55 -20.70 -10.87 -5.75
CA CYS A 55 -22.06 -10.35 -5.57
C CYS A 55 -22.20 -8.90 -6.01
N SER A 56 -21.16 -8.09 -5.84
CA SER A 56 -21.17 -6.67 -6.18
C SER A 56 -19.75 -6.11 -6.22
N HIS A 57 -19.59 -4.99 -6.92
CA HIS A 57 -18.31 -4.36 -7.20
C HIS A 57 -18.49 -2.83 -7.30
N TRP A 58 -17.60 -2.08 -6.66
CA TRP A 58 -17.65 -0.63 -6.61
C TRP A 58 -16.25 -0.03 -6.64
N HIS A 59 -16.17 1.20 -7.12
CA HIS A 59 -14.96 2.00 -7.13
C HIS A 59 -15.04 3.13 -6.12
N VAL A 60 -13.92 3.41 -5.49
CA VAL A 60 -13.71 4.64 -4.73
C VAL A 60 -12.62 5.43 -5.44
N ASP A 61 -12.87 6.72 -5.70
CA ASP A 61 -11.90 7.59 -6.37
C ASP A 61 -10.57 7.60 -5.61
N GLY A 62 -9.46 7.38 -6.32
CA GLY A 62 -8.11 7.43 -5.78
C GLY A 62 -7.77 8.77 -5.08
N ASN A 63 -8.46 9.85 -5.43
CA ASN A 63 -8.38 11.14 -4.75
C ASN A 63 -8.67 11.05 -3.25
N HIS A 64 -9.50 10.11 -2.80
CA HIS A 64 -9.74 9.88 -1.38
C HIS A 64 -8.47 9.42 -0.66
N TYR A 65 -7.72 8.49 -1.26
CA TYR A 65 -6.47 8.02 -0.69
C TYR A 65 -5.37 9.08 -0.79
N ALA A 66 -5.28 9.81 -1.91
CA ALA A 66 -4.37 10.93 -2.05
C ALA A 66 -4.59 12.01 -0.96
N LYS A 67 -5.84 12.40 -0.69
CA LYS A 67 -6.18 13.33 0.40
C LYS A 67 -5.79 12.78 1.78
N THR A 68 -5.97 11.48 2.00
CA THR A 68 -5.56 10.82 3.24
C THR A 68 -4.05 10.89 3.43
N LEU A 69 -3.27 10.56 2.39
CA LEU A 69 -1.80 10.63 2.42
C LEU A 69 -1.30 12.06 2.67
N LEU A 70 -1.90 13.07 2.00
CA LEU A 70 -1.54 14.48 2.21
C LEU A 70 -1.88 14.94 3.63
N ALA A 71 -3.03 14.54 4.18
CA ALA A 71 -3.40 14.86 5.55
C ALA A 71 -2.42 14.21 6.56
N TRP A 72 -1.97 12.98 6.31
CA TRP A 72 -0.95 12.33 7.13
C TRP A 72 0.39 13.05 7.04
N LEU A 73 0.83 13.41 5.83
CA LEU A 73 2.07 14.16 5.62
C LEU A 73 2.05 15.49 6.38
N HIS A 74 1.01 16.30 6.17
CA HIS A 74 0.87 17.59 6.86
C HIS A 74 0.86 17.43 8.38
N ARG A 75 0.16 16.40 8.91
CA ARG A 75 0.17 16.14 10.35
C ARG A 75 1.55 15.72 10.85
N MET A 76 2.30 14.93 10.09
CA MET A 76 3.66 14.53 10.44
C MET A 76 4.62 15.72 10.44
N ASP A 77 4.53 16.59 9.44
CA ASP A 77 5.34 17.80 9.32
C ASP A 77 5.10 18.77 10.48
N ASN A 78 3.83 19.02 10.83
CA ASN A 78 3.47 19.84 11.99
C ASN A 78 3.91 19.25 13.33
N ASN A 79 4.19 17.94 13.38
CA ASN A 79 4.62 17.23 14.59
C ASN A 79 6.05 16.68 14.46
N ARG A 80 6.87 17.29 13.58
CA ARG A 80 8.17 16.74 13.16
C ARG A 80 9.08 16.34 14.33
N LEU A 81 9.21 17.17 15.37
CA LEU A 81 10.07 16.86 16.52
C LEU A 81 9.66 15.57 17.24
N ARG A 82 8.33 15.39 17.42
CA ARG A 82 7.76 14.21 18.06
C ARG A 82 7.92 12.97 17.17
N VAL A 83 7.63 13.09 15.88
CA VAL A 83 7.81 12.01 14.90
C VAL A 83 9.28 11.58 14.87
N MET A 84 10.22 12.51 14.73
CA MET A 84 11.64 12.20 14.69
C MET A 84 12.17 11.59 15.99
N LYS A 85 11.62 11.96 17.15
CA LYS A 85 11.95 11.29 18.43
C LYS A 85 11.55 9.82 18.41
N VAL A 86 10.36 9.49 17.89
CA VAL A 86 9.90 8.11 17.73
C VAL A 86 10.76 7.37 16.71
N MET A 87 10.99 7.96 15.53
CA MET A 87 11.82 7.36 14.49
C MET A 87 13.24 7.05 14.99
N ARG A 88 13.88 8.00 15.72
CA ARG A 88 15.18 7.77 16.36
C ARG A 88 15.17 6.62 17.33
N ARG A 89 14.15 6.51 18.16
CA ARG A 89 14.05 5.39 19.09
C ARG A 89 13.88 4.05 18.36
N CYS A 90 13.00 3.99 17.36
CA CYS A 90 12.62 2.74 16.70
C CYS A 90 13.66 2.25 15.69
N TYR A 91 14.30 3.15 14.94
CA TYR A 91 15.17 2.79 13.83
C TYR A 91 16.65 3.14 14.07
N TYR A 92 16.95 4.11 14.93
CA TYR A 92 18.32 4.59 15.16
C TYR A 92 18.81 4.34 16.61
N GLY A 93 17.99 3.73 17.47
CA GLY A 93 18.18 3.68 18.92
C GLY A 93 18.75 2.37 19.46
N GLY A 94 19.24 1.48 18.59
CA GLY A 94 19.62 0.12 18.96
C GLY A 94 20.59 -0.57 18.02
N SER A 95 21.64 0.11 17.54
CA SER A 95 22.95 -0.52 17.31
C SER A 95 24.01 0.55 17.05
N LYS A 96 25.22 0.26 17.50
CA LYS A 96 26.43 1.08 17.34
C LYS A 96 26.64 1.47 15.88
N ALA A 97 27.17 2.68 15.69
CA ALA A 97 28.03 3.11 14.60
C ALA A 97 27.95 2.30 13.30
N ASN A 98 27.30 2.86 12.29
CA ASN A 98 27.83 2.76 10.93
C ASN A 98 28.06 4.19 10.43
N ALA A 99 29.15 4.77 10.95
CA ALA A 99 29.91 5.71 10.15
C ALA A 99 30.60 4.88 9.06
N ARG A 100 30.15 5.05 7.83
CA ARG A 100 30.98 4.92 6.64
C ARG A 100 30.76 6.17 5.81
#